data_AF-A0A143ZPG2-F1
#
_entry.id   AF-A0A143ZPG2-F1
#
_cell.length_a   1.000
_cell.length_b   1.000
_cell.length_c   1.000
_cell.angle_alpha   90.00
_cell.angle_beta   90.00
_cell.angle_gamma   90.00
#
_symmetry.space_group_name_H-M   'P 1'
#
loop_
_entity.id
_entity.type
_entity.pdbx_description
1 polymer ?
#
loop_
_entity_poly.entity_id
_entity_poly.type
_entity_poly.pdbx_seq_one_letter_code
_entity_poly.pdbx_strand_id
1 'polypeptide(L)' 'MSRFEDIEAATLERLRALKAKPEVTINLIDMGMPLNAAGYSQEDILTVLLALEQEKIIALAPGNRLLILKDLPQ' A
#
# COMPACT_ATOMS: atom_id res chain seq x y z
N MET A 1 4.24 15.27 -12.01
CA MET A 1 4.03 14.00 -11.31
C MET A 1 3.27 13.09 -12.26
N SER A 2 3.75 11.86 -12.42
CA SER A 2 3.00 10.86 -13.17
C SER A 2 1.82 10.36 -12.34
N ARG A 3 0.76 9.87 -12.99
CA ARG A 3 -0.38 9.26 -12.29
C ARG A 3 0.06 8.12 -11.36
N PHE A 4 1.15 7.42 -11.68
CA PHE A 4 1.71 6.38 -10.81
C PHE A 4 2.31 6.96 -9.52
N GLU A 5 3.13 8.02 -9.62
CA GLU A 5 3.76 8.68 -8.47
C GLU A 5 2.70 9.24 -7.49
N ASP A 6 1.60 9.79 -8.01
CA ASP A 6 0.51 10.30 -7.18
C ASP A 6 -0.18 9.18 -6.39
N ILE A 7 -0.35 8.01 -7.00
CA ILE A 7 -1.00 6.85 -6.39
C ILE A 7 -0.05 6.17 -5.39
N GLU A 8 1.24 6.14 -5.71
CA GLU A 8 2.29 5.67 -4.81
C GLU A 8 2.33 6.51 -3.54
N ALA A 9 2.38 7.84 -3.68
CA ALA A 9 2.37 8.75 -2.54
C ALA A 9 1.12 8.55 -1.66
N ALA A 10 -0.08 8.50 -2.26
CA ALA A 10 -1.32 8.26 -1.52
C ALA A 10 -1.33 6.89 -0.82
N THR A 11 -0.80 5.85 -1.46
CA THR A 11 -0.69 4.50 -0.88
C THR A 11 0.27 4.49 0.31
N LEU A 12 1.42 5.14 0.20
CA LEU A 12 2.39 5.26 1.28
C LEU A 12 1.84 6.07 2.45
N GLU A 13 1.17 7.19 2.19
CA GLU A 13 0.47 7.97 3.22
C GLU A 13 -0.59 7.14 3.93
N ARG A 14 -1.35 6.33 3.20
CA ARG A 14 -2.36 5.44 3.80
C ARG A 14 -1.73 4.39 4.70
N LEU A 15 -0.63 3.76 4.27
CA LEU A 15 0.12 2.81 5.11
C LEU A 15 0.65 3.50 6.37
N ARG A 16 1.18 4.72 6.27
CA ARG A 16 1.62 5.50 7.44
C ARG A 16 0.46 5.83 8.38
N ALA A 17 -0.70 6.21 7.86
CA ALA A 17 -1.90 6.49 8.65
C ALA A 17 -2.40 5.25 9.42
N LEU A 18 -2.22 4.05 8.84
CA LEU A 18 -2.47 2.76 9.49
C LEU A 18 -1.37 2.35 10.48
N LYS A 19 -0.36 3.21 10.70
CA LYS A 19 0.81 2.96 11.56
C LYS A 19 1.52 1.67 11.17
N ALA A 20 1.65 1.44 9.86
CA ALA A 20 2.32 0.30 9.28
C ALA A 20 3.75 0.14 9.82
N LYS A 21 4.05 -1.05 10.36
CA LYS A 21 5.35 -1.44 10.89
C LYS A 21 5.57 -2.93 10.66
N PRO A 22 6.81 -3.43 10.66
CA PRO A 22 7.09 -4.85 10.39
C PRO A 22 6.32 -5.86 11.24
N GLU A 23 5.96 -5.49 12.48
CA GLU A 23 5.22 -6.34 13.42
C GLU A 23 3.70 -6.30 13.23
N VAL A 24 3.19 -5.40 12.37
CA VAL A 24 1.77 -5.15 12.17
C VAL A 24 1.33 -5.72 10.82
N THR A 25 0.33 -6.61 10.86
CA THR A 25 -0.37 -7.04 9.64
C THR A 25 -1.47 -6.05 9.30
N ILE A 26 -1.49 -5.59 8.06
CA ILE A 26 -2.51 -4.66 7.54
C ILE A 26 -3.53 -5.42 6.70
N ASN A 27 -4.81 -5.11 6.86
CA ASN A 27 -5.85 -5.60 5.98
C ASN A 27 -5.91 -4.75 4.72
N LEU A 28 -5.85 -5.38 3.54
CA LEU A 28 -5.92 -4.69 2.24
C LEU A 28 -7.24 -3.96 2.03
N ILE A 29 -8.33 -4.38 2.67
CA ILE A 29 -9.62 -3.68 2.62
C ILE A 29 -9.52 -2.33 3.33
N ASP A 30 -8.90 -2.30 4.52
CA ASP A 30 -8.72 -1.08 5.30
C ASP A 30 -7.77 -0.10 4.60
N MET A 31 -6.82 -0.63 3.81
CA MET A 31 -5.93 0.17 2.98
C MET A 31 -6.65 0.68 1.72
N GLY A 32 -7.30 -0.20 0.96
CA GLY A 32 -7.87 0.12 -0.35
C GLY A 32 -9.17 0.93 -0.31
N MET A 33 -10.00 0.77 0.73
CA MET A 33 -11.31 1.45 0.78
C MET A 33 -11.20 2.99 0.77
N PRO A 34 -10.30 3.64 1.54
CA PRO A 34 -10.15 5.09 1.46
C PRO A 34 -9.48 5.57 0.17
N LEU A 35 -8.59 4.78 -0.42
CA LEU A 35 -7.96 5.12 -1.71
C LEU A 35 -9.00 5.04 -2.85
N ASN A 36 -9.85 4.02 -2.84
CA ASN A 36 -10.98 3.91 -3.75
C ASN A 36 -11.95 5.09 -3.57
N ALA A 37 -12.24 5.49 -2.32
CA ALA A 37 -13.08 6.67 -2.04
C ALA A 37 -12.44 7.99 -2.51
N ALA A 38 -11.11 8.05 -2.57
CA ALA A 38 -10.36 9.17 -3.15
C ALA A 38 -10.30 9.14 -4.69
N GLY A 39 -10.89 8.12 -5.34
CA GLY A 39 -11.00 8.00 -6.80
C GLY A 39 -9.91 7.15 -7.46
N TYR A 40 -9.03 6.51 -6.68
CA TYR A 40 -8.05 5.57 -7.22
C TYR A 40 -8.71 4.24 -7.55
N SER A 41 -8.33 3.62 -8.67
CA SER A 41 -8.86 2.30 -9.02
C SER A 41 -8.15 1.21 -8.22
N GLN A 42 -8.84 0.09 -7.99
CA GLN A 42 -8.25 -1.07 -7.33
C GLN A 42 -7.03 -1.61 -8.10
N GLU A 43 -7.08 -1.56 -9.44
CA GLU A 43 -5.97 -2.00 -10.30
C GLU A 43 -4.75 -1.10 -10.11
N ASP A 44 -4.94 0.22 -10.13
CA ASP A 44 -3.83 1.17 -9.93
C ASP A 44 -3.16 0.99 -8.55
N ILE A 45 -3.98 0.84 -7.50
CA ILE A 45 -3.49 0.59 -6.14
C ILE A 45 -2.70 -0.72 -6.10
N LEU A 46 -3.23 -1.78 -6.72
CA LEU A 46 -2.55 -3.07 -6.76
C LEU A 46 -1.23 -3.00 -7.53
N THR A 47 -1.15 -2.25 -8.63
CA THR A 47 0.10 -2.04 -9.37
C THR A 47 1.18 -1.41 -8.47
N VAL A 48 0.83 -0.41 -7.67
CA VAL A 48 1.75 0.19 -6.69
C VAL A 48 2.18 -0.82 -5.63
N LEU A 49 1.24 -1.57 -5.05
CA LEU A 49 1.58 -2.59 -4.04
C LEU A 49 2.53 -3.66 -4.59
N LEU A 50 2.32 -4.09 -5.84
CA LEU A 50 3.19 -5.07 -6.50
C LEU A 50 4.60 -4.51 -6.72
N ALA A 51 4.74 -3.22 -7.05
CA ALA A 51 6.04 -2.56 -7.15
C ALA A 51 6.76 -2.53 -5.78
N LEU A 52 6.05 -2.14 -4.72
CA LEU A 52 6.60 -2.15 -3.36
C LEU A 52 6.98 -3.57 -2.88
N GLU A 53 6.22 -4.59 -3.29
CA GLU A 53 6.53 -5.99 -3.03
C GLU A 53 7.78 -6.45 -3.79
N GLN A 54 7.94 -6.04 -5.05
CA GLN A 54 9.13 -6.31 -5.85
C GLN A 54 10.40 -5.73 -5.21
N GLU A 55 10.30 -4.55 -4.60
CA GLU A 55 11.38 -3.90 -3.83
C GLU A 55 11.60 -4.52 -2.44
N LYS A 56 10.76 -5.50 -2.07
CA LYS A 56 10.74 -6.15 -0.76
C LYS A 56 10.53 -5.13 0.38
N ILE A 57 9.73 -4.10 0.13
CA ILE A 57 9.30 -3.14 1.15
C ILE A 57 8.08 -3.72 1.87
N ILE A 58 7.19 -4.35 1.13
CA ILE A 58 6.02 -5.07 1.65
C ILE A 58 6.00 -6.52 1.15
N ALA A 59 5.09 -7.32 1.71
CA ALA A 59 4.69 -8.61 1.16
C ALA A 59 3.16 -8.74 1.21
N LEU A 60 2.56 -9.16 0.11
CA LEU A 60 1.16 -9.55 0.05
C LEU A 60 1.03 -10.98 0.58
N ALA A 61 0.13 -11.17 1.55
CA ALA A 61 -0.11 -12.44 2.20
C ALA A 61 -1.57 -12.88 2.01
N PRO A 62 -1.84 -14.21 2.04
CA PRO A 62 -3.19 -14.74 1.92
C PRO A 62 -4.18 -14.12 2.92
N GLY A 63 -5.45 -14.02 2.52
CA GLY A 63 -6.51 -13.48 3.36
C GLY A 63 -6.54 -11.95 3.42
N ASN A 64 -6.22 -11.28 2.31
CA ASN A 64 -6.20 -9.81 2.19
C ASN A 64 -5.25 -9.15 3.19
N ARG A 65 -4.04 -9.71 3.34
CA ARG A 65 -3.05 -9.23 4.30
C ARG A 65 -1.86 -8.60 3.61
N LEU A 66 -1.30 -7.58 4.24
CA LEU A 66 -0.07 -6.91 3.84
C LEU A 66 0.87 -6.87 5.04
N LEU A 67 2.11 -7.28 4.82
CA LEU A 67 3.19 -7.25 5.81
C LEU A 67 4.20 -6.19 5.40
N ILE A 68 4.73 -5.44 6.37
CA ILE A 68 5.85 -4.53 6.15
C ILE A 68 7.15 -5.29 6.36
N LEU A 69 8.07 -5.20 5.40
CA LEU A 69 9.36 -5.89 5.46
C LEU A 69 10.51 -4.92 5.75
N LYS A 70 10.37 -3.66 5.34
CA LYS A 70 11.34 -2.58 5.52
C LYS A 70 10.62 -1.28 5.86
N ASP A 71 11.38 -0.27 6.26
CA ASP A 71 10.84 1.07 6.43
C ASP A 71 10.23 1.59 5.12
N LEU A 72 9.10 2.29 5.24
CA LEU A 72 8.41 2.88 4.09
C LEU A 72 9.22 4.05 3.52
N PRO A 73 9.38 4.14 2.18
CA PRO A 73 10.04 5.26 1.50
C PRO A 73 9.43 6.60 1.90
N GLN A 74 10.28 7.62 2.09
CA GLN A 74 9.87 8.98 2.43
C GLN A 74 9.12 9.65 1.28
#